data_AF-A0A972QW17-F1
#
_entry.id   AF-A0A972QW17-F1
#
_cell.length_a   1.000
_cell.length_b   1.000
_cell.length_c   1.000
_cell.angle_alpha   90.00
_cell.angle_beta   90.00
_cell.angle_gamma   90.00
#
_symmetry.space_group_name_H-M   'P 1'
#
loop_
_entity.id
_entity.type
_entity.pdbx_description
1 polymer ?
#
loop_
_entity_poly.entity_id
_entity_poly.type
_entity_poly.pdbx_seq_one_letter_code
_entity_poly.pdbx_strand_id
1 'polypeptide(L)' 'DHWEVCQYCGEKLEGCPYCQKLISTSATQCAHCGRVIPEKVGMIGQCPMCGDMLNPEWKRCARCGEPVNNSLQPAGNTL' A
#
# COMPACT_ATOMS: atom_id res chain seq x y z
N ASP A 1 1.82 -16.17 -13.80
CA ASP A 1 0.85 -15.53 -12.88
C ASP A 1 0.98 -14.02 -12.96
N HIS A 2 0.31 -13.34 -13.90
CA HIS A 2 0.46 -11.89 -14.12
C HIS A 2 -0.89 -11.14 -14.10
N TRP A 3 -1.80 -11.52 -13.20
CA TRP A 3 -3.17 -10.96 -13.15
C TRP A 3 -3.31 -9.72 -12.24
N GLU A 4 -2.18 -9.16 -11.79
CA GLU A 4 -2.13 -8.00 -10.91
C GLU A 4 -2.35 -6.67 -11.66
N VAL A 5 -2.47 -6.71 -12.99
CA VAL A 5 -2.66 -5.53 -13.85
C VAL A 5 -3.72 -5.82 -14.90
N CYS A 6 -4.70 -4.93 -15.03
CA CYS A 6 -5.71 -5.01 -16.07
C CYS A 6 -5.06 -4.77 -17.45
N GLN A 7 -5.15 -5.75 -18.35
CA GLN A 7 -4.51 -5.66 -19.68
C GLN A 7 -5.14 -4.61 -20.60
N TYR A 8 -6.33 -4.11 -20.28
CA TYR A 8 -7.05 -3.14 -21.11
C TYR A 8 -6.80 -1.68 -20.70
N CYS A 9 -6.77 -1.40 -19.39
CA CYS A 9 -6.58 -0.05 -18.87
C CYS A 9 -5.23 0.17 -18.18
N GLY A 10 -4.46 -0.89 -17.91
CA GLY A 10 -3.17 -0.83 -17.22
C GLY A 10 -3.27 -0.60 -15.70
N GLU A 11 -4.47 -0.61 -15.13
CA GLU A 11 -4.67 -0.37 -13.71
C GLU A 11 -4.26 -1.58 -12.85
N LYS A 12 -3.64 -1.31 -11.70
CA LYS A 12 -3.24 -2.36 -10.75
C LYS A 12 -4.48 -2.90 -10.03
N LEU A 13 -4.59 -4.21 -9.99
CA LEU A 13 -5.68 -4.95 -9.39
C LEU A 13 -5.21 -5.69 -8.14
N GLU A 14 -6.11 -5.83 -7.19
CA GLU A 14 -5.91 -6.64 -5.99
C GLU A 14 -7.22 -7.33 -5.55
N GLY A 15 -7.12 -8.34 -4.70
CA GLY A 15 -8.29 -9.02 -4.17
C GLY A 15 -9.03 -8.18 -3.13
N CYS A 16 -10.33 -8.03 -3.29
CA CYS A 16 -11.18 -7.42 -2.26
C CYS A 16 -11.04 -8.20 -0.94
N PRO A 17 -10.80 -7.53 0.21
CA PRO A 17 -10.58 -8.20 1.50
C PRO A 17 -11.83 -8.92 2.04
N TYR A 18 -13.01 -8.68 1.45
CA TYR A 18 -14.27 -9.27 1.90
C TYR A 18 -14.78 -10.38 0.99
N CYS A 19 -14.65 -10.23 -0.33
CA CYS A 19 -15.22 -11.18 -1.30
C CYS A 19 -14.18 -11.80 -2.24
N GLN A 20 -12.90 -11.40 -2.10
CA GLN A 20 -11.75 -11.92 -2.84
C GLN A 20 -11.80 -11.73 -4.37
N LYS A 21 -12.80 -11.03 -4.90
CA LYS A 21 -12.83 -10.63 -6.31
C LYS A 21 -11.83 -9.51 -6.57
N LEU A 22 -11.22 -9.53 -7.75
CA LEU A 22 -10.29 -8.49 -8.18
C LEU A 22 -11.00 -7.15 -8.28
N ILE A 23 -10.40 -6.14 -7.67
CA ILE A 23 -10.81 -4.74 -7.69
C ILE A 23 -9.57 -3.89 -7.96
N SER A 24 -9.78 -2.64 -8.35
CA SER A 24 -8.67 -1.69 -8.42
C SER A 24 -8.07 -1.44 -7.04
N THR A 25 -6.74 -1.30 -6.97
CA THR A 25 -6.03 -0.86 -5.75
C THR A 25 -6.42 0.56 -5.32
N SER A 26 -7.04 1.34 -6.20
CA SER A 26 -7.57 2.68 -5.92
C SER A 26 -9.06 2.67 -5.56
N ALA A 27 -9.73 1.51 -5.61
CA ALA A 27 -11.16 1.41 -5.35
C ALA A 27 -11.47 1.68 -3.87
N THR A 28 -12.31 2.66 -3.59
CA THR A 28 -12.85 2.96 -2.25
C THR A 28 -14.07 2.11 -1.91
N GLN A 29 -14.68 1.43 -2.90
CA GLN A 29 -15.81 0.52 -2.71
C GLN A 29 -15.71 -0.66 -3.68
N CYS A 30 -15.99 -1.87 -3.21
CA CYS A 30 -16.02 -3.04 -4.06
C CYS A 30 -17.25 -3.04 -4.96
N ALA A 31 -17.04 -2.99 -6.28
CA ALA A 31 -18.12 -3.10 -7.27
C ALA A 31 -18.88 -4.44 -7.25
N HIS A 32 -18.32 -5.48 -6.61
CA HIS A 32 -18.92 -6.81 -6.59
C HIS A 32 -19.73 -7.12 -5.33
N CYS A 33 -19.30 -6.64 -4.16
CA CYS A 33 -19.98 -6.90 -2.89
C CYS A 33 -20.55 -5.65 -2.21
N GLY A 34 -20.28 -4.46 -2.77
CA GLY A 34 -20.80 -3.18 -2.27
C GLY A 34 -20.15 -2.67 -0.99
N ARG A 35 -19.18 -3.39 -0.40
CA ARG A 35 -18.50 -2.96 0.82
C ARG A 35 -17.47 -1.87 0.53
N VAL A 36 -17.38 -0.92 1.44
CA VAL A 36 -16.35 0.13 1.43
C VAL A 36 -14.99 -0.52 1.73
N ILE A 37 -14.03 -0.25 0.87
CA ILE A 37 -12.64 -0.66 1.01
C ILE A 37 -11.96 0.41 1.88
N PRO A 38 -11.39 0.05 3.04
CA PRO A 38 -10.63 1.01 3.81
C PRO A 38 -9.47 1.52 2.97
N GLU A 39 -9.28 2.84 2.94
CA GLU A 39 -8.16 3.45 2.23
C GLU A 39 -6.86 2.81 2.70
N LYS A 40 -6.10 2.26 1.76
CA LYS A 40 -4.74 1.84 2.05
C LYS A 40 -3.93 3.10 2.23
N VAL A 41 -3.81 3.52 3.48
CA VAL A 41 -2.83 4.54 3.87
C VAL A 41 -1.48 4.03 3.39
N GLY A 42 -1.00 4.60 2.29
CA GLY A 42 0.06 4.03 1.48
C GLY A 42 1.34 3.95 2.29
N MET A 43 1.67 2.77 2.82
CA MET A 43 2.85 2.59 3.67
C MET A 43 4.09 3.01 2.89
N ILE A 44 4.85 3.95 3.44
CA ILE A 44 6.06 4.48 2.77
C ILE A 44 7.30 3.63 3.04
N GLY A 45 7.17 2.59 3.85
CA GLY A 45 8.24 1.62 4.12
C GLY A 45 8.31 1.23 5.59
N GLN A 46 9.43 0.61 5.95
CA GLN A 46 9.79 0.31 7.32
C GLN A 46 10.79 1.35 7.83
N CYS A 47 10.76 1.61 9.13
CA CYS A 47 11.72 2.47 9.79
C CYS A 47 13.11 1.83 9.67
N PRO A 48 14.11 2.53 9.12
CA PRO A 48 15.45 1.96 8.95
C PRO A 48 16.13 1.65 10.29
N MET A 49 15.69 2.28 11.38
CA MET A 49 16.27 2.12 12.71
C MET A 49 15.67 0.97 13.51
N CYS A 50 14.36 0.73 13.41
CA CYS A 50 13.67 -0.26 14.25
C CYS A 50 12.83 -1.27 13.48
N GLY A 51 12.75 -1.15 12.14
CA GLY A 51 11.96 -2.02 11.27
C GLY A 51 10.45 -1.82 11.35
N ASP A 52 9.97 -0.86 12.15
CA ASP A 52 8.53 -0.65 12.35
C ASP A 52 7.87 -0.02 11.12
N MET A 53 6.60 -0.32 10.87
CA MET A 53 5.90 0.17 9.68
C MET A 53 5.68 1.68 9.77
N LEU A 54 6.01 2.41 8.71
CA LEU A 54 5.87 3.86 8.65
C LEU A 54 4.65 4.26 7.82
N ASN A 55 3.85 5.13 8.42
CA ASN A 55 2.74 5.78 7.76
C ASN A 55 3.25 7.07 7.06
N PRO A 56 2.84 7.35 5.80
CA PRO A 56 3.17 8.56 5.05
C PRO A 56 2.86 9.86 5.79
N GLU A 57 1.84 9.85 6.65
CA GLU A 57 1.44 11.05 7.40
C GLU A 57 2.34 11.31 8.61
N TRP A 58 3.18 10.36 9.00
CA TRP A 58 4.03 10.48 10.18
C TRP A 58 5.32 11.21 9.84
N LYS A 59 5.62 12.26 10.61
CA LYS A 59 6.92 12.95 10.56
C LYS A 59 8.02 12.19 11.31
N ARG A 60 7.64 11.28 12.21
CA ARG A 60 8.53 10.51 13.09
C ARG A 60 7.97 9.11 13.32
N CYS A 61 8.84 8.12 13.43
CA CYS A 61 8.46 6.76 13.80
C CYS A 61 7.81 6.77 15.19
N ALA A 62 6.59 6.23 15.31
CA ALA A 62 5.91 6.16 16.60
C ALA A 62 6.62 5.27 17.63
N ARG A 63 7.43 4.31 17.18
CA ARG A 63 8.14 3.36 18.05
C ARG A 63 9.48 3.88 18.55
N CYS A 64 10.32 4.43 17.68
CA CYS A 64 11.68 4.87 18.06
C CYS A 64 11.89 6.39 18.03
N GLY A 65 10.94 7.17 17.49
CA GLY A 65 11.05 8.63 17.40
C GLY A 65 11.91 9.16 16.25
N GLU A 66 12.52 8.27 15.45
CA GLU A 66 13.36 8.63 14.31
C GLU A 66 12.56 9.45 13.27
N PRO A 67 13.08 10.57 12.75
CA PRO A 67 12.44 11.31 11.67
C PRO A 67 12.21 10.44 10.44
N VAL A 68 10.96 10.47 9.97
CA VAL A 68 10.55 9.80 8.74
C VAL A 68 10.92 10.74 7.60
N ASN A 69 12.13 10.59 7.11
CA ASN A 69 12.56 11.33 5.93
C ASN A 69 11.80 10.74 4.74
N ASN A 70 10.96 11.54 4.09
CA ASN A 70 10.19 11.16 2.89
C ASN A 70 11.07 10.76 1.68
N SER A 71 12.37 10.64 1.89
CA SER A 71 13.37 10.05 0.99
C SER A 71 13.60 8.56 1.27
N LEU A 72 12.73 7.87 2.01
CA LEU A 72 12.69 6.41 2.01
C LEU A 72 12.34 5.97 0.59
N GLN A 73 13.39 5.75 -0.19
CA GLN A 73 13.35 5.28 -1.56
C GLN A 73 12.51 3.99 -1.59
N PRO A 74 11.65 3.79 -2.61
CA PRO A 74 11.06 2.47 -2.84
C PRO A 74 12.21 1.47 -2.87
N ALA A 75 12.13 0.43 -2.03
CA ALA A 75 13.15 -0.60 -1.82
C ALA A 75 14.09 -0.73 -3.03
N GLY A 76 15.20 0.01 -2.96
CA GLY A 76 16.16 0.08 -4.03
C GLY A 76 16.91 -1.22 -4.04
N ASN A 77 16.63 -2.04 -5.05
CA ASN A 77 17.34 -3.24 -5.46
C ASN A 77 18.81 -3.23 -5.03
N THR A 78 19.17 -4.12 -4.12
CA THR A 78 20.56 -4.49 -3.87
C THR A 78 21.06 -5.29 -5.07
N LEU A 79 22.03 -4.74 -5.79
CA LEU A 79 22.98 -5.52 -6.62
C LEU A 79 24.24 -5.76 -5.78
#